data_AF-A0A851DTF9-F1
#
_entry.id   AF-A0A851DTF9-F1
#
_cell.length_a   1.000
_cell.length_b   1.000
_cell.length_c   1.000
_cell.angle_alpha   90.00
_cell.angle_beta   90.00
_cell.angle_gamma   90.00
#
_symmetry.space_group_name_H-M   'P 1'
#
loop_
_entity.id
_entity.type
_entity.pdbx_description
1 polymer ?
#
loop_
_entity_poly.entity_id
_entity_poly.type
_entity_poly.pdbx_seq_one_letter_code
_entity_poly.pdbx_strand_id
1 'polypeptide(L)'
;SSNSSQEPPTNGTPGPFDGPQWPHQAPQGMYLSVAVLMAGVVLCASVANGLVIVVSVRYKKLRSPLNYILVNLAVANLLVTLCGSSVSFSNNINGFFVFGKEMCELEGFMVSLTGIVGLWSLAILAFERYIVVCRPLGDFRFQHRHAVSGCAFTWSWSLLWTTPPLMGWSSYVPEG
;
A
#
# COMPACT_ATOMS: atom_id res chain seq x y z
N SER A 1 -16.35 -25.33 18.57
CA SER A 1 -17.40 -24.54 19.24
C SER A 1 -16.84 -24.00 20.52
N SER A 2 -16.46 -22.73 20.57
CA SER A 2 -15.83 -22.15 21.76
C SER A 2 -16.16 -20.66 21.85
N ASN A 3 -17.14 -20.40 22.71
CA ASN A 3 -17.42 -19.18 23.47
C ASN A 3 -17.34 -17.83 22.75
N SER A 4 -18.51 -17.44 22.26
CA SER A 4 -19.01 -16.07 22.22
C SER A 4 -18.97 -15.46 23.62
N SER A 5 -17.93 -14.67 23.91
CA SER A 5 -17.90 -13.79 25.07
C SER A 5 -19.00 -12.74 24.93
N GLN A 6 -19.95 -12.75 25.87
CA GLN A 6 -20.93 -11.68 26.06
C GLN A 6 -20.20 -10.38 26.43
N GLU A 7 -20.20 -9.40 25.52
CA GLU A 7 -19.94 -8.00 25.87
C GLU A 7 -21.23 -7.35 26.42
N PRO A 8 -21.13 -6.44 27.41
CA PRO A 8 -22.27 -5.82 28.09
C PRO A 8 -23.05 -4.88 27.14
N PRO A 9 -24.33 -4.56 27.42
CA PRO A 9 -25.10 -3.68 26.55
C PRO A 9 -24.64 -2.23 26.75
N THR A 10 -23.68 -1.78 25.95
CA THR A 10 -23.35 -0.35 25.88
C THR A 10 -24.31 0.33 24.92
N ASN A 11 -24.99 1.39 25.38
CA ASN A 11 -25.57 2.47 24.56
C ASN A 11 -24.47 3.23 23.78
N GLY A 12 -23.56 2.51 23.15
CA GLY A 12 -22.32 2.98 22.55
C GLY A 12 -22.38 2.87 21.04
N THR A 13 -21.71 3.81 20.38
CA THR A 13 -21.36 3.82 18.95
C THR A 13 -21.06 2.39 18.46
N PRO A 14 -21.69 1.91 17.37
CA PRO A 14 -21.34 0.61 16.80
C PRO A 14 -19.86 0.54 16.46
N GLY A 15 -19.20 -0.59 16.74
CA GLY A 15 -17.81 -0.80 16.37
C GLY A 15 -17.63 -0.87 14.85
N PRO A 16 -16.38 -0.81 14.34
CA PRO A 16 -16.07 -0.89 12.90
C PRO A 16 -16.64 -2.13 12.18
N PHE A 17 -16.99 -3.17 12.93
CA PHE A 17 -17.47 -4.46 12.44
C PHE A 17 -18.96 -4.74 12.78
N ASP A 18 -19.61 -3.89 13.59
CA ASP A 18 -20.94 -4.17 14.16
C ASP A 18 -22.11 -3.63 13.31
N GLY A 19 -21.83 -3.17 12.09
CA GLY A 19 -22.82 -2.68 11.13
C GLY A 19 -22.55 -1.25 10.67
N PRO A 20 -23.51 -0.64 9.95
CA PRO A 20 -23.31 0.68 9.34
C PRO A 20 -23.01 1.77 10.38
N GLN A 21 -21.89 2.48 10.25
CA GLN A 21 -21.47 3.50 11.23
C GLN A 21 -22.26 4.83 11.15
N TRP A 22 -23.15 4.99 10.16
CA TRP A 22 -24.03 6.16 10.06
C TRP A 22 -25.24 5.97 11.01
N PRO A 23 -25.63 6.98 11.83
CA PRO A 23 -25.15 8.37 11.89
C PRO A 23 -24.10 8.63 12.99
N HIS A 24 -23.63 7.61 13.70
CA HIS A 24 -23.01 7.77 15.01
C HIS A 24 -21.61 8.40 14.99
N GLN A 25 -20.85 8.27 13.90
CA GLN A 25 -19.49 8.80 13.77
C GLN A 25 -19.38 10.02 12.82
N ALA A 26 -20.13 10.03 11.71
CA ALA A 26 -20.10 11.12 10.74
C ALA A 26 -21.38 11.15 9.87
N PRO A 27 -21.76 12.31 9.30
CA PRO A 27 -22.86 12.40 8.36
C PRO A 27 -22.54 11.66 7.06
N GLN A 28 -23.56 11.07 6.42
CA GLN A 28 -23.43 10.31 5.17
C GLN A 28 -22.70 11.08 4.06
N GLY A 29 -22.87 12.41 4.00
CA GLY A 29 -22.17 13.26 3.04
C GLY A 29 -20.64 13.27 3.21
N MET A 30 -20.12 13.11 4.43
CA MET A 30 -18.68 13.04 4.68
C MET A 30 -18.11 11.70 4.22
N TYR A 31 -18.80 10.60 4.52
CA TYR A 31 -18.42 9.26 4.00
C TYR A 31 -18.44 9.22 2.48
N LEU A 32 -19.46 9.77 1.85
CA LEU A 32 -19.54 9.88 0.39
C LEU A 32 -18.40 10.74 -0.17
N SER A 33 -18.07 11.85 0.48
CA SER A 33 -16.96 12.72 0.07
C SER A 33 -15.61 12.00 0.13
N VAL A 34 -15.34 11.28 1.23
CA VAL A 34 -14.12 10.49 1.40
C VAL A 34 -14.06 9.35 0.38
N ALA A 35 -15.18 8.66 0.13
CA ALA A 35 -15.27 7.61 -0.88
C ALA A 35 -14.95 8.14 -2.29
N VAL A 36 -15.48 9.31 -2.66
CA VAL A 36 -15.22 9.96 -3.95
C VAL A 36 -13.75 10.38 -4.06
N LEU A 37 -13.16 10.95 -3.00
CA LEU A 37 -11.74 11.31 -2.97
C LEU A 37 -10.85 10.08 -3.13
N MET A 38 -11.12 9.01 -2.39
CA MET A 38 -10.37 7.76 -2.47
C MET A 38 -10.48 7.12 -3.85
N ALA A 39 -11.69 7.11 -4.46
CA ALA A 39 -11.87 6.65 -5.83
C ALA A 39 -11.06 7.47 -6.83
N GLY A 40 -11.01 8.81 -6.66
CA GLY A 40 -10.16 9.70 -7.46
C GLY A 40 -8.68 9.36 -7.33
N VAL A 41 -8.18 9.16 -6.11
CA VAL A 41 -6.79 8.76 -5.85
C VAL A 41 -6.46 7.41 -6.50
N VAL A 42 -7.34 6.41 -6.36
CA VAL A 42 -7.20 5.08 -6.97
C VAL A 42 -7.11 5.16 -8.48
N LEU A 43 -7.97 5.95 -9.13
CA LEU A 43 -7.96 6.14 -10.58
C LEU A 43 -6.66 6.83 -11.04
N CYS A 44 -6.30 7.93 -10.39
CA CYS A 44 -5.07 8.66 -10.69
C CYS A 44 -3.82 7.78 -10.50
N ALA A 45 -3.75 7.04 -9.39
CA ALA A 45 -2.66 6.11 -9.10
C ALA A 45 -2.60 4.99 -10.15
N SER A 46 -3.73 4.39 -10.51
CA SER A 46 -3.79 3.33 -11.52
C SER A 46 -3.27 3.81 -12.87
N VAL A 47 -3.70 5.00 -13.30
CA VAL A 47 -3.27 5.60 -14.57
C VAL A 47 -1.80 5.98 -14.52
N ALA A 48 -1.33 6.65 -13.47
CA ALA A 48 0.06 7.07 -13.34
C ALA A 48 1.03 5.87 -13.32
N ASN A 49 0.76 4.88 -12.45
CA ASN A 49 1.61 3.70 -12.33
C ASN A 49 1.52 2.81 -13.60
N GLY A 50 0.34 2.70 -14.21
CA GLY A 50 0.16 2.01 -15.50
C GLY A 50 0.96 2.66 -16.63
N LEU A 51 0.93 4.00 -16.72
CA LEU A 51 1.72 4.77 -17.70
C LEU A 51 3.21 4.55 -17.51
N VAL A 52 3.71 4.54 -16.26
CA VAL A 52 5.13 4.25 -15.97
C VAL A 52 5.54 2.90 -16.56
N ILE A 53 4.73 1.85 -16.38
CA ILE A 53 5.02 0.52 -16.94
C ILE A 53 4.97 0.54 -18.47
N VAL A 54 3.91 1.11 -19.06
CA VAL A 54 3.71 1.15 -20.52
C VAL A 54 4.85 1.90 -21.21
N VAL A 55 5.21 3.09 -20.72
CA VAL A 55 6.30 3.90 -21.26
C VAL A 55 7.63 3.15 -21.13
N SER A 56 7.86 2.50 -19.99
CA SER A 56 9.08 1.70 -19.74
C SER A 56 9.24 0.53 -20.70
N VAL A 57 8.15 -0.16 -21.02
CA VAL A 57 8.15 -1.28 -21.97
C VAL A 57 8.31 -0.78 -23.40
N ARG A 58 7.61 0.31 -23.76
CA ARG A 58 7.55 0.82 -25.13
C ARG A 58 8.86 1.45 -25.61
N TYR A 59 9.59 2.11 -24.71
CA TYR A 59 10.80 2.85 -25.04
C TYR A 59 12.06 2.16 -24.51
N LYS A 60 12.71 1.37 -25.37
CA LYS A 60 13.97 0.68 -25.03
C LYS A 60 15.11 1.64 -24.63
N LYS A 61 15.11 2.88 -25.17
CA LYS A 61 16.08 3.94 -24.79
C LYS A 61 15.95 4.40 -23.33
N LEU A 62 14.80 4.16 -22.69
CA LEU A 62 14.55 4.53 -21.29
C LEU A 62 14.94 3.40 -20.30
N ARG A 63 15.50 2.28 -20.76
CA ARG A 63 15.96 1.15 -19.91
C ARG A 63 17.27 1.44 -19.18
N SER A 64 17.26 2.52 -18.40
CA SER A 64 18.27 2.85 -17.42
C SER A 64 17.99 2.09 -16.11
N PRO A 65 18.99 1.81 -15.25
CA PRO A 65 18.78 1.20 -13.92
C PRO A 65 17.66 1.89 -13.12
N LEU A 66 17.60 3.22 -13.24
CA LEU A 66 16.56 4.07 -12.70
C LEU A 66 15.14 3.64 -13.06
N ASN A 67 14.93 3.25 -14.32
CA ASN A 67 13.60 2.89 -14.80
C ASN A 67 13.13 1.54 -14.21
N TYR A 68 14.05 0.66 -13.80
CA TYR A 68 13.68 -0.57 -13.10
C TYR A 68 13.15 -0.29 -11.69
N ILE A 69 13.72 0.68 -10.97
CA ILE A 69 13.22 1.09 -9.66
C ILE A 69 11.82 1.71 -9.80
N LEU A 70 11.61 2.55 -10.81
CA LEU A 70 10.30 3.14 -11.10
C LEU A 70 9.26 2.08 -11.48
N VAL A 71 9.64 1.07 -12.25
CA VAL A 71 8.76 -0.06 -12.58
C VAL A 71 8.45 -0.91 -11.35
N ASN A 72 9.43 -1.20 -10.49
CA ASN A 72 9.20 -1.93 -9.23
C ASN A 72 8.21 -1.18 -8.33
N LEU A 73 8.38 0.15 -8.19
CA LEU A 73 7.45 1.01 -7.47
C LEU A 73 6.06 1.00 -8.10
N ALA A 74 5.97 1.11 -9.42
CA ALA A 74 4.70 1.10 -10.15
C ALA A 74 3.95 -0.23 -9.99
N VAL A 75 4.67 -1.35 -10.03
CA VAL A 75 4.09 -2.69 -9.80
C VAL A 75 3.57 -2.81 -8.36
N ALA A 76 4.35 -2.39 -7.37
CA ALA A 76 3.93 -2.44 -5.97
C ALA A 76 2.69 -1.56 -5.73
N ASN A 77 2.69 -0.34 -6.27
CA ASN A 77 1.54 0.58 -6.19
C ASN A 77 0.29 0.05 -6.89
N LEU A 78 0.41 -0.61 -8.05
CA LEU A 78 -0.73 -1.23 -8.72
C LEU A 78 -1.28 -2.40 -7.92
N LEU A 79 -0.41 -3.22 -7.33
CA LEU A 79 -0.81 -4.36 -6.52
C LEU A 79 -1.62 -3.91 -5.29
N VAL A 80 -1.14 -2.91 -4.54
CA VAL A 80 -1.91 -2.35 -3.42
C VAL A 80 -3.18 -1.64 -3.89
N THR A 81 -3.15 -0.94 -5.02
CA THR A 81 -4.33 -0.26 -5.55
C THR A 81 -5.42 -1.26 -5.93
N LEU A 82 -5.07 -2.38 -6.56
CA LEU A 82 -6.02 -3.44 -6.91
C LEU A 82 -6.58 -4.16 -5.68
N CYS A 83 -5.72 -4.54 -4.74
CA CYS A 83 -6.14 -5.18 -3.49
C CYS A 83 -6.97 -4.23 -2.63
N GLY A 84 -6.47 -3.02 -2.37
CA GLY A 84 -7.13 -2.00 -1.54
C GLY A 84 -8.43 -1.48 -2.16
N SER A 85 -8.48 -1.26 -3.48
CA SER A 85 -9.74 -0.86 -4.15
C SER A 85 -10.79 -1.96 -4.08
N SER A 86 -10.41 -3.24 -4.14
CA SER A 86 -11.35 -4.36 -4.00
C SER A 86 -11.94 -4.40 -2.58
N VAL A 87 -11.10 -4.26 -1.55
CA VAL A 87 -11.54 -4.20 -0.14
C VAL A 87 -12.41 -2.98 0.10
N SER A 88 -11.95 -1.80 -0.32
CA SER A 88 -12.69 -0.54 -0.22
C SER A 88 -14.03 -0.61 -0.95
N PHE A 89 -14.11 -1.18 -2.15
CA PHE A 89 -15.35 -1.31 -2.90
C PHE A 89 -16.38 -2.17 -2.16
N SER A 90 -15.94 -3.31 -1.62
CA SER A 90 -16.80 -4.16 -0.81
C SER A 90 -17.27 -3.49 0.48
N ASN A 91 -16.39 -2.74 1.16
CA ASN A 91 -16.75 -1.99 2.37
C ASN A 91 -17.75 -0.87 2.07
N ASN A 92 -17.55 -0.13 0.97
CA ASN A 92 -18.44 0.97 0.57
C ASN A 92 -19.84 0.48 0.15
N ILE A 93 -19.97 -0.67 -0.52
CA ILE A 93 -21.28 -1.23 -0.90
C ILE A 93 -22.12 -1.59 0.33
N ASN A 94 -21.48 -2.07 1.39
CA ASN A 94 -22.18 -2.60 2.55
C ASN A 94 -22.27 -1.59 3.70
N GLY A 95 -21.42 -0.55 3.70
CA GLY A 95 -21.41 0.49 4.72
C GLY A 95 -20.73 0.07 6.03
N PHE A 96 -20.03 -1.06 6.05
CA PHE A 96 -19.24 -1.60 7.17
C PHE A 96 -18.19 -2.60 6.64
N PHE A 97 -17.22 -3.00 7.47
CA PHE A 97 -16.20 -3.99 7.08
C PHE A 97 -16.78 -5.42 7.02
N VAL A 98 -17.28 -5.82 5.85
CA VAL A 98 -17.97 -7.11 5.64
C VAL A 98 -17.06 -8.31 5.82
N PHE A 99 -15.81 -8.18 5.40
CA PHE A 99 -14.86 -9.30 5.42
C PHE A 99 -14.23 -9.53 6.80
N GLY A 100 -14.66 -8.79 7.82
CA GLY A 100 -14.18 -8.93 9.19
C GLY A 100 -12.76 -8.39 9.40
N LYS A 101 -12.20 -8.71 10.58
CA LYS A 101 -10.91 -8.20 11.03
C LYS A 101 -9.75 -8.61 10.13
N GLU A 102 -9.72 -9.86 9.67
CA GLU A 102 -8.65 -10.43 8.84
C GLU A 102 -8.35 -9.61 7.57
N MET A 103 -9.38 -9.18 6.84
CA MET A 103 -9.16 -8.37 5.63
C MET A 103 -8.76 -6.93 5.93
N CYS A 104 -9.20 -6.38 7.07
CA CYS A 104 -8.73 -5.07 7.54
C CYS A 104 -7.24 -5.12 7.90
N GLU A 105 -6.81 -6.19 8.60
CA GLU A 105 -5.40 -6.40 8.91
C GLU A 105 -4.57 -6.63 7.64
N LEU A 106 -5.10 -7.38 6.67
CA LEU A 106 -4.44 -7.59 5.38
C LEU A 106 -4.33 -6.30 4.57
N GLU A 107 -5.36 -5.46 4.55
CA GLU A 107 -5.34 -4.16 3.88
C GLU A 107 -4.24 -3.27 4.49
N GLY A 108 -4.22 -3.14 5.83
CA GLY A 108 -3.19 -2.40 6.55
C GLY A 108 -1.79 -2.95 6.31
N PHE A 109 -1.64 -4.27 6.27
CA PHE A 109 -0.39 -4.94 5.93
C PHE A 109 0.08 -4.59 4.52
N MET A 110 -0.80 -4.64 3.52
CA MET A 110 -0.47 -4.37 2.12
C MET A 110 -0.11 -2.91 1.88
N VAL A 111 -0.82 -1.98 2.52
CA VAL A 111 -0.52 -0.54 2.49
C VAL A 111 0.85 -0.28 3.14
N SER A 112 1.10 -0.85 4.31
CA SER A 112 2.38 -0.72 5.01
C SER A 112 3.53 -1.31 4.19
N LEU A 113 3.34 -2.51 3.65
CA LEU A 113 4.33 -3.22 2.87
C LEU A 113 4.75 -2.40 1.64
N THR A 114 3.76 -1.87 0.93
CA THR A 114 3.98 -1.07 -0.28
C THR A 114 4.59 0.30 0.06
N GLY A 115 4.19 0.90 1.18
CA GLY A 115 4.78 2.15 1.67
C GLY A 115 6.27 2.00 1.98
N ILE A 116 6.67 0.94 2.67
CA ILE A 116 8.08 0.64 2.97
C ILE A 116 8.87 0.35 1.70
N VAL A 117 8.32 -0.49 0.81
CA VAL A 117 8.95 -0.78 -0.49
C VAL A 117 9.16 0.50 -1.30
N GLY A 118 8.17 1.40 -1.29
CA GLY A 118 8.24 2.67 -2.01
C GLY A 118 9.28 3.62 -1.43
N LEU A 119 9.30 3.75 -0.09
CA LEU A 119 10.28 4.58 0.61
C LEU A 119 11.71 4.14 0.30
N TRP A 120 12.00 2.84 0.41
CA TRP A 120 13.32 2.31 0.11
C TRP A 120 13.67 2.40 -1.38
N SER A 121 12.70 2.22 -2.28
CA SER A 121 12.91 2.41 -3.71
C SER A 121 13.32 3.85 -4.04
N LEU A 122 12.67 4.85 -3.43
CA LEU A 122 13.03 6.26 -3.57
C LEU A 122 14.40 6.58 -2.95
N ALA A 123 14.73 5.96 -1.82
CA ALA A 123 16.04 6.12 -1.17
C ALA A 123 17.18 5.59 -2.05
N ILE A 124 17.03 4.39 -2.62
CA ILE A 124 18.01 3.81 -3.55
C ILE A 124 18.15 4.69 -4.79
N LEU A 125 17.04 5.20 -5.32
CA LEU A 125 17.03 6.13 -6.44
C LEU A 125 17.80 7.43 -6.13
N ALA A 126 17.54 8.04 -4.96
CA ALA A 126 18.22 9.25 -4.53
C ALA A 126 19.74 9.00 -4.37
N PHE A 127 20.11 7.85 -3.81
CA PHE A 127 21.50 7.44 -3.65
C PHE A 127 22.20 7.20 -4.98
N GLU A 128 21.56 6.52 -5.93
CA GLU A 128 22.07 6.33 -7.29
C GLU A 128 22.34 7.67 -7.97
N ARG A 129 21.36 8.60 -7.91
CA ARG A 129 21.51 9.94 -8.48
C ARG A 129 22.61 10.75 -7.81
N TYR A 130 22.74 10.65 -6.49
CA TYR A 130 23.82 11.31 -5.75
C TYR A 130 25.19 10.81 -6.21
N ILE A 131 25.39 9.50 -6.33
CA ILE A 131 26.66 8.95 -6.81
C ILE A 131 26.94 9.42 -8.24
N VAL A 132 25.98 9.25 -9.16
CA VAL A 132 26.18 9.60 -10.58
C VAL A 132 26.55 11.08 -10.78
N VAL A 133 25.98 11.99 -9.97
CA VAL A 133 26.21 13.44 -10.11
C VAL A 133 27.42 13.92 -9.30
N CYS A 134 27.52 13.55 -8.03
CA CYS A 134 28.51 14.11 -7.11
C CYS A 134 29.80 13.28 -7.03
N ARG A 135 29.76 12.01 -7.43
CA ARG A 135 30.89 11.08 -7.39
C ARG A 135 30.93 10.25 -8.67
N PRO A 136 31.42 10.79 -9.80
CA PRO A 136 31.74 9.97 -10.97
C PRO A 136 32.90 9.03 -10.62
N LEU A 137 32.60 7.98 -9.84
CA LEU A 137 33.50 6.89 -9.48
C LEU A 137 33.87 6.23 -10.80
N GLY A 138 35.10 6.44 -11.26
CA GLY A 138 35.53 6.21 -12.64
C GLY A 138 34.99 4.95 -13.32
N ASP A 139 34.91 3.82 -12.61
CA ASP A 139 34.49 2.51 -13.14
C ASP A 139 33.26 1.88 -12.41
N PHE A 140 32.70 2.54 -11.40
CA PHE A 140 31.56 1.99 -10.65
C PHE A 140 30.24 2.33 -11.35
N ARG A 141 29.90 1.58 -12.41
CA ARG A 141 28.60 1.70 -13.08
C ARG A 141 27.56 0.90 -12.32
N PHE A 142 26.51 1.59 -11.85
CA PHE A 142 25.35 0.95 -11.24
C PHE A 142 24.65 0.05 -12.28
N GLN A 143 25.02 -1.23 -12.28
CA GLN A 143 24.48 -2.22 -13.20
C GLN A 143 23.13 -2.75 -12.73
N HIS A 144 22.39 -3.35 -13.68
CA HIS A 144 21.10 -4.00 -13.46
C HIS A 144 21.07 -4.94 -12.23
N ARG A 145 22.18 -5.62 -11.93
CA ARG A 145 22.29 -6.52 -10.77
C ARG A 145 22.09 -5.78 -9.44
N HIS A 146 22.60 -4.56 -9.30
CA HIS A 146 22.43 -3.76 -8.09
C HIS A 146 21.00 -3.25 -7.93
N ALA A 147 20.33 -2.87 -9.03
CA ALA A 147 18.93 -2.46 -9.00
C ALA A 147 18.00 -3.62 -8.59
N VAL A 148 18.22 -4.82 -9.14
CA VAL A 148 17.46 -6.02 -8.75
C VAL A 148 17.74 -6.43 -7.31
N SER A 149 19.00 -6.38 -6.87
CA SER A 149 19.37 -6.64 -5.47
C SER A 149 18.73 -5.64 -4.52
N GLY A 150 18.65 -4.36 -4.91
CA GLY A 150 17.95 -3.32 -4.17
C GLY A 150 16.46 -3.62 -4.03
N CYS A 151 15.79 -4.03 -5.11
CA CYS A 151 14.40 -4.46 -5.06
C CYS A 151 14.23 -5.68 -4.13
N ALA A 152 15.03 -6.73 -4.28
CA ALA A 152 14.95 -7.90 -3.40
C ALA A 152 15.14 -7.53 -1.91
N PHE A 153 16.04 -6.57 -1.63
CA PHE A 153 16.23 -6.03 -0.30
C PHE A 153 15.00 -5.27 0.21
N THR A 154 14.38 -4.40 -0.60
CA THR A 154 13.19 -3.64 -0.17
C THR A 154 12.01 -4.55 0.16
N TRP A 155 11.80 -5.61 -0.62
CA TRP A 155 10.77 -6.62 -0.37
C TRP A 155 11.06 -7.43 0.90
N SER A 156 12.30 -7.91 1.07
CA SER A 156 12.69 -8.70 2.25
C SER A 156 12.63 -7.87 3.53
N TRP A 157 13.10 -6.62 3.46
CA TRP A 157 13.05 -5.68 4.58
C TRP A 157 11.62 -5.32 4.94
N SER A 158 10.78 -5.05 3.93
CA SER A 158 9.37 -4.79 4.14
C SER A 158 8.67 -5.95 4.84
N LEU A 159 8.85 -7.18 4.33
CA LEU A 159 8.33 -8.39 4.96
C LEU A 159 8.83 -8.56 6.39
N LEU A 160 10.10 -8.29 6.68
CA LEU A 160 10.65 -8.38 8.04
C LEU A 160 9.97 -7.44 9.03
N TRP A 161 9.55 -6.24 8.58
CA TRP A 161 8.90 -5.25 9.43
C TRP A 161 7.37 -5.38 9.48
N THR A 162 6.75 -5.95 8.45
CA THR A 162 5.30 -6.11 8.38
C THR A 162 4.80 -7.49 8.82
N THR A 163 5.67 -8.50 8.94
CA THR A 163 5.33 -9.83 9.50
C THR A 163 5.14 -9.88 11.02
N PRO A 164 5.86 -9.11 11.87
CA PRO A 164 5.66 -9.15 13.32
C PRO A 164 4.22 -8.77 13.77
N PRO A 165 3.55 -7.80 13.12
CA PRO A 165 2.13 -7.55 13.33
C PRO A 165 1.23 -8.76 13.01
N LEU A 166 1.44 -9.43 11.87
CA LEU A 166 0.68 -10.63 11.47
C LEU A 166 0.86 -11.83 12.42
N MET A 167 2.00 -11.90 13.11
CA MET A 167 2.35 -13.01 14.02
C MET A 167 1.91 -12.76 15.48
N GLY A 168 1.15 -11.69 15.74
CA GLY A 168 0.55 -11.42 17.05
C GLY A 168 1.38 -10.55 18.01
N TRP A 169 2.45 -9.89 17.55
CA TRP A 169 3.18 -8.90 18.36
C TRP A 169 2.52 -7.51 18.32
N SER A 170 1.80 -7.16 17.25
CA SER A 170 1.14 -5.86 17.08
C SER A 170 -0.15 -6.02 16.29
N SER A 171 -1.28 -5.42 16.73
CA SER A 171 -2.55 -5.52 15.99
C SER A 171 -2.65 -4.38 14.97
N TYR A 172 -3.04 -4.68 13.73
CA TYR A 172 -3.61 -3.67 12.85
C TYR A 172 -5.01 -3.37 13.38
N VAL A 173 -5.19 -2.23 14.03
CA VAL A 173 -6.48 -1.77 14.57
C VAL A 173 -7.01 -0.72 13.59
N PRO A 174 -8.28 -0.80 13.15
CA PRO A 174 -8.87 0.29 12.37
C PRO A 174 -8.80 1.57 13.19
N GLU A 175 -8.17 2.61 12.65
CA GLU A 175 -8.19 3.95 13.23
C GLU A 175 -9.64 4.47 13.20
N GLY A 176 -10.34 4.33 14.32
CA GLY A 176 -11.64 4.93 14.62
C GLY A 176 -11.51 6.25 15.35
#